data_AF-A0A9D1BY83-F1
#
_entry.id   AF-A0A9D1BY83-F1
#
_cell.length_a   1.000
_cell.length_b   1.000
_cell.length_c   1.000
_cell.angle_alpha   90.00
_cell.angle_beta   90.00
_cell.angle_gamma   90.00
#
_symmetry.space_group_name_H-M   'P 1'
#
loop_
_entity.id
_entity.type
_entity.pdbx_description
1 polymer ?
#
loop_
_entity_poly.entity_id
_entity_poly.type
_entity_poly.pdbx_seq_one_letter_code
_entity_poly.pdbx_strand_id
1 'polypeptide(L)' 'AGETVEIEYYTAGRGHVTRRRVDPLRLEWRGEVVYLIAYCHLRGDRRVFRVDRIQRLV' A
#
# COMPACT_ATOMS: atom_id res chain seq x y z
N ALA A 1 -6.19 -13.97 -9.32
CA ALA A 1 -6.10 -12.63 -8.72
C ALA A 1 -5.95 -12.81 -7.22
N GLY A 2 -5.05 -12.07 -6.57
CA GLY A 2 -4.95 -12.09 -5.11
C GLY A 2 -6.19 -11.45 -4.47
N GLU A 3 -6.42 -11.73 -3.19
CA GLU A 3 -7.51 -11.11 -2.43
C GLU A 3 -7.27 -9.60 -2.26
N THR A 4 -8.34 -8.80 -2.39
CA THR A 4 -8.28 -7.36 -2.09
C THR A 4 -8.10 -7.17 -0.60
N VAL A 5 -7.05 -6.46 -0.20
CA VAL A 5 -6.79 -6.13 1.22
C VAL A 5 -7.11 -4.68 1.50
N GLU A 6 -7.62 -4.39 2.69
CA GLU A 6 -7.79 -3.03 3.19
C GLU A 6 -6.65 -2.68 4.16
N ILE A 7 -6.05 -1.51 3.94
CA ILE A 7 -4.90 -1.05 4.72
C ILE A 7 -5.11 0.38 5.23
N GLU A 8 -4.65 0.67 6.44
CA GLU A 8 -4.46 2.02 6.93
C GLU A 8 -3.03 2.47 6.61
N TYR A 9 -2.91 3.40 5.65
CA TYR A 9 -1.64 3.81 5.07
C TYR A 9 -1.29 5.26 5.43
N TYR A 10 -0.14 5.45 6.08
CA TYR A 10 0.38 6.77 6.41
C TYR A 10 1.00 7.47 5.19
N THR A 11 0.44 8.61 4.80
CA THR A 11 0.94 9.40 3.68
C THR A 11 1.79 10.57 4.18
N ALA A 12 3.12 10.40 4.16
CA ALA A 12 4.07 11.39 4.67
C ALA A 12 3.86 12.80 4.09
N GLY A 13 3.60 12.93 2.79
CA GLY A 13 3.39 14.23 2.14
C GLY A 13 2.10 14.98 2.56
N ARG A 14 1.18 14.33 3.30
CA ARG A 14 -0.04 14.96 3.80
C ARG A 14 -0.23 14.83 5.32
N GLY A 15 0.73 14.21 6.02
CA GLY A 15 0.70 14.05 7.48
C GLY A 15 -0.48 13.25 8.04
N HIS A 16 -1.22 12.48 7.23
CA HIS A 16 -2.40 11.74 7.68
C HIS A 16 -2.45 10.30 7.17
N VAL A 17 -3.24 9.50 7.88
CA VAL A 17 -3.54 8.11 7.58
C VAL A 17 -4.77 8.04 6.67
N THR A 18 -4.70 7.20 5.65
CA THR A 18 -5.84 6.94 4.75
C THR A 18 -6.12 5.46 4.65
N ARG A 19 -7.41 5.09 4.59
CA ARG A 19 -7.80 3.73 4.24
C ARG A 19 -7.68 3.50 2.73
N ARG A 20 -7.07 2.38 2.35
CA ARG A 20 -6.86 1.99 0.95
C ARG A 20 -7.29 0.54 0.79
N ARG A 21 -8.21 0.28 -0.14
CA ARG A 21 -8.41 -1.05 -0.71
C ARG A 21 -7.42 -1.24 -1.84
N VAL A 22 -6.62 -2.30 -1.77
CA VAL A 22 -5.57 -2.58 -2.75
C VAL A 22 -5.53 -4.05 -3.11
N ASP A 23 -5.20 -4.35 -4.36
CA ASP A 23 -4.96 -5.73 -4.80
C ASP A 23 -3.44 -5.95 -4.85
N PRO A 24 -2.87 -6.75 -3.93
CA PRO A 24 -1.43 -7.02 -3.91
C PRO A 24 -0.98 -7.70 -5.20
N LEU A 25 0.08 -7.19 -5.80
CA LEU A 25 0.67 -7.77 -7.02
C LEU A 25 2.02 -8.41 -6.73
N ARG A 26 2.92 -7.70 -6.04
CA ARG A 26 4.22 -8.24 -5.59
C ARG A 26 4.84 -7.40 -4.47
N LEU A 27 5.79 -8.00 -3.75
CA LEU A 27 6.71 -7.28 -2.87
C LEU A 27 8.04 -7.04 -3.60
N GLU A 28 8.66 -5.90 -3.32
CA GLU A 28 9.95 -5.50 -3.88
C GLU A 28 10.84 -4.93 -2.78
N TRP A 29 12.06 -5.44 -2.69
CA TRP A 29 13.10 -4.91 -1.81
C TRP A 29 13.85 -3.79 -2.54
N ARG A 30 13.96 -2.61 -1.92
CA ARG A 30 14.83 -1.53 -2.40
C ARG A 30 15.75 -1.11 -1.25
N GLY A 31 16.94 -1.70 -1.23
CA GLY A 31 17.79 -1.69 -0.04
C GLY A 31 17.09 -2.40 1.12
N GLU A 32 17.05 -1.77 2.27
CA GLU A 32 16.46 -2.32 3.51
C GLU A 32 14.94 -2.14 3.60
N VAL A 33 14.32 -1.48 2.62
CA VAL A 33 12.89 -1.14 2.66
C VAL A 33 12.11 -2.05 1.72
N VAL A 34 11.02 -2.61 2.22
CA VAL A 34 10.05 -3.40 1.44
C VAL A 34 8.94 -2.50 0.91
N TYR A 35 8.65 -2.66 -0.38
CA TYR A 35 7.57 -1.99 -1.08
C TYR A 35 6.55 -3.00 -1.58
N LEU A 36 5.29 -2.75 -1.30
CA LEU A 36 4.15 -3.43 -1.90
C LEU A 36 3.75 -2.71 -3.19
N ILE A 37 3.81 -3.42 -4.31
CA ILE A 37 3.24 -2.99 -5.57
C ILE A 37 1.83 -3.56 -5.64
N ALA A 38 0.83 -2.69 -5.74
CA ALA A 38 -0.57 -3.08 -5.70
C ALA A 38 -1.43 -2.18 -6.60
N TYR A 39 -2.54 -2.72 -7.09
CA TYR A 39 -3.57 -1.90 -7.74
C TYR A 39 -4.38 -1.17 -6.67
N CYS A 40 -4.46 0.16 -6.75
CA CYS A 40 -5.17 0.97 -5.75
C CYS A 40 -6.56 1.35 -6.27
N HIS A 41 -7.61 0.79 -5.65
CA HIS A 41 -9.00 1.04 -6.04
C HIS A 41 -9.40 2.52 -5.93
N LEU A 42 -8.86 3.25 -4.95
CA LEU A 42 -9.12 4.68 -4.79
C LEU A 42 -8.46 5.55 -5.89
N ARG A 43 -7.47 5.03 -6.61
CA ARG A 43 -6.82 5.75 -7.73
C ARG A 43 -7.10 5.14 -9.09
N GLY A 44 -7.66 3.93 -9.14
CA GLY A 44 -7.87 3.19 -10.39
C GLY A 44 -6.57 2.87 -11.11
N ASP A 45 -5.46 2.70 -10.38
CA ASP A 45 -4.14 2.56 -10.99
C ASP A 45 -3.16 1.82 -10.05
N ARG A 46 -2.06 1.29 -10.62
CA ARG A 46 -0.97 0.66 -9.89
C ARG A 46 -0.21 1.70 -9.08
N ARG A 47 -0.02 1.43 -7.78
CA ARG A 47 0.72 2.28 -6.84
C ARG A 47 1.71 1.44 -6.05
N VAL A 48 2.70 2.13 -5.51
CA VAL A 48 3.74 1.56 -4.67
C VAL A 48 3.54 2.06 -3.25
N PHE A 49 3.44 1.14 -2.31
CA PHE A 49 3.24 1.42 -0.89
C PHE A 49 4.47 0.91 -0.14
N ARG A 50 5.14 1.76 0.62
CA ARG A 50 6.15 1.26 1.58
C ARG A 50 5.46 0.46 2.67
N VAL A 51 5.90 -0.78 2.90
CA VAL A 51 5.28 -1.68 3.88
C VAL A 51 5.39 -1.12 5.30
N ASP A 52 6.51 -0.46 5.63
CA ASP A 52 6.74 0.18 6.92
C ASP A 52 5.79 1.36 7.24
N ARG A 53 5.03 1.85 6.26
CA ARG A 53 4.00 2.90 6.43
C ARG A 53 2.58 2.34 6.52
N ILE A 54 2.42 1.02 6.42
CA ILE A 54 1.15 0.35 6.67
C ILE A 54 1.01 0.20 8.19
N GLN A 55 0.09 0.95 8.77
CA GLN A 55 -0.11 0.94 10.22
C GLN A 55 -1.01 -0.22 10.67
N ARG A 56 -1.93 -0.66 9.81
CA ARG A 56 -2.89 -1.71 10.12
C ARG A 56 -3.39 -2.38 8.83
N LEU A 57 -3.55 -3.70 8.88
CA LEU A 57 -4.41 -4.47 7.98
C LEU A 57 -5.81 -4.51 8.59
N VAL A 58 -6.82 -4.18 7.79
CA VAL A 58 -8.23 -4.11 8.21
C VAL A 58 -8.97 -5.32 7.67
#